data_AF-X1DRU7-F1
#
_entry.id   AF-X1DRU7-F1
#
_cell.length_a   1.000
_cell.length_b   1.000
_cell.length_c   1.000
_cell.angle_alpha   90.00
_cell.angle_beta   90.00
_cell.angle_gamma   90.00
#
_symmetry.space_group_name_H-M   'P 1'
#
loop_
_entity.id
_entity.type
_entity.pdbx_description
1 polymer ?
#
loop_
_entity_poly.entity_id
_entity_poly.type
_entity_poly.pdbx_seq_one_letter_code
_entity_poly.pdbx_strand_id
1 'polypeptide(L)'
;INYTDSLYPKITTFQYTKVGETNSASRVGVISSSGGQTQWLKVPGDPRNHYIPKMEWAENSEEIVLQQLNRLQNTNKVMLGDVRTGRIRTILTECDEA
;
A
#
# COMPACT_ATOMS: atom_id res chain seq x y z
N ILE A 1 2.51 -10.04 -23.28
CA ILE A 1 1.72 -11.18 -23.78
C ILE A 1 2.41 -11.66 -25.05
N ASN A 2 2.85 -12.92 -25.10
CA ASN A 2 3.51 -13.48 -26.28
C ASN A 2 2.47 -14.19 -27.15
N TYR A 3 2.22 -13.66 -28.35
CA TYR A 3 1.20 -14.17 -29.27
C TYR A 3 1.72 -15.22 -30.26
N THR A 4 3.00 -15.61 -30.17
CA THR A 4 3.67 -16.46 -31.18
C THR A 4 4.21 -17.78 -30.63
N ASP A 5 4.05 -18.07 -29.33
CA ASP A 5 4.61 -19.28 -28.71
C ASP A 5 3.89 -20.60 -29.08
N SER A 6 2.64 -20.54 -29.56
CA SER A 6 1.91 -21.75 -29.97
C SER A 6 0.87 -21.51 -31.05
N LEU A 7 0.57 -22.56 -31.82
CA LEU A 7 -0.40 -22.55 -32.92
C LEU A 7 -1.82 -22.14 -32.48
N TYR A 8 -2.17 -22.38 -31.22
CA TYR A 8 -3.46 -21.99 -30.64
C TYR A 8 -3.28 -21.04 -29.46
N PRO A 9 -4.05 -19.94 -29.39
CA PRO A 9 -3.99 -19.01 -28.28
C PRO A 9 -4.51 -19.63 -26.99
N LYS A 10 -3.95 -19.20 -25.86
CA LYS A 10 -4.44 -19.54 -24.51
C LYS A 10 -4.86 -18.28 -23.78
N ILE A 11 -5.98 -18.36 -23.06
CA ILE A 11 -6.45 -17.27 -22.20
C ILE A 11 -5.53 -17.19 -20.98
N THR A 12 -5.00 -15.99 -20.73
CA THR A 12 -4.28 -15.68 -19.49
C THR A 12 -5.18 -14.83 -18.62
N THR A 13 -5.58 -15.37 -17.47
CA THR A 13 -6.41 -14.66 -16.49
C THR A 13 -5.52 -14.04 -15.42
N PHE A 14 -5.78 -12.79 -15.08
CA PHE A 14 -5.12 -12.08 -13.99
C PHE A 14 -6.11 -11.10 -13.33
N GLN A 15 -5.79 -10.69 -12.11
CA GLN A 15 -6.62 -9.74 -11.37
C GLN A 15 -6.45 -8.34 -11.98
N TYR A 16 -7.52 -7.79 -12.54
CA TYR A 16 -7.55 -6.45 -13.12
C TYR A 16 -8.86 -5.77 -12.74
N THR A 17 -8.79 -4.86 -11.78
CA THR A 17 -9.95 -4.11 -11.28
C THR A 17 -10.28 -2.96 -12.24
N LYS A 18 -11.50 -2.97 -12.78
CA LYS A 18 -12.06 -1.89 -13.59
C LYS A 18 -12.57 -0.74 -12.70
N VAL A 19 -12.91 0.37 -13.34
CA VAL A 19 -13.49 1.54 -12.66
C VAL A 19 -14.74 1.13 -11.86
N GLY A 20 -14.80 1.56 -10.60
CA GLY A 20 -15.90 1.24 -9.68
C GLY A 20 -15.78 -0.11 -8.97
N GLU A 21 -14.93 -1.02 -9.45
CA GLU A 21 -14.73 -2.33 -8.80
C GLU A 21 -13.92 -2.20 -7.50
N THR A 22 -13.93 -3.27 -6.73
CA THR A 22 -13.27 -3.35 -5.42
C THR A 22 -11.75 -3.46 -5.58
N ASN A 23 -11.02 -2.46 -5.11
CA ASN A 23 -9.55 -2.47 -5.13
C ASN A 23 -8.95 -3.53 -4.19
N SER A 24 -7.67 -3.84 -4.43
CA SER A 24 -6.82 -4.59 -3.52
C SER A 24 -6.76 -3.95 -2.13
N ALA A 25 -6.74 -4.80 -1.09
CA ALA A 25 -6.61 -4.36 0.30
C ALA A 25 -5.13 -4.25 0.70
N SER A 26 -4.54 -3.07 0.55
CA SER A 26 -3.11 -2.85 0.80
C SER A 26 -2.80 -2.64 2.29
N ARG A 27 -1.72 -3.25 2.79
CA ARG A 27 -1.25 -3.16 4.18
C ARG A 27 0.27 -3.15 4.22
N VAL A 28 0.85 -2.58 5.29
CA VAL A 28 2.30 -2.59 5.53
C VAL A 28 2.60 -3.42 6.77
N GLY A 29 3.47 -4.42 6.60
CA GLY A 29 3.93 -5.30 7.66
C GLY A 29 5.46 -5.28 7.76
N VAL A 30 5.97 -5.30 8.98
CA VAL A 30 7.40 -5.34 9.29
C VAL A 30 7.71 -6.66 9.98
N ILE A 31 8.81 -7.31 9.60
CA ILE A 31 9.30 -8.54 10.22
C ILE A 31 10.80 -8.40 10.46
N SER A 32 11.30 -8.97 11.55
CA SER A 32 12.74 -9.03 11.81
C SER A 32 13.46 -9.84 10.73
N SER A 33 14.71 -9.47 10.42
CA SER A 33 15.58 -10.24 9.52
C SER A 33 15.87 -11.66 10.03
N SER A 34 15.79 -11.87 11.35
CA SER A 34 15.84 -13.19 11.98
C SER A 34 14.54 -13.99 11.86
N GLY A 35 13.51 -13.45 11.20
CA GLY A 35 12.16 -14.01 11.16
C GLY A 35 11.32 -13.66 12.40
N GLY A 36 10.13 -14.26 12.49
CA GLY A 36 9.18 -14.07 13.60
C GLY A 36 7.79 -13.63 13.15
N GLN A 37 7.03 -13.03 14.07
CA GLN A 37 5.71 -12.50 13.76
C GLN A 37 5.82 -11.17 13.00
N THR A 38 4.94 -10.97 12.01
CA THR A 38 4.83 -9.69 11.31
C THR A 38 4.10 -8.67 12.18
N GLN A 39 4.76 -7.54 12.46
CA GLN A 39 4.12 -6.36 13.03
C GLN A 39 3.44 -5.56 11.93
N TRP A 40 2.12 -5.51 11.97
CA TRP A 40 1.33 -4.72 11.02
C TRP A 40 1.20 -3.26 11.47
N LEU A 41 1.44 -2.31 10.56
CA LEU A 41 1.15 -0.91 10.81
C LEU A 41 -0.36 -0.67 10.78
N LYS A 42 -0.88 0.07 11.76
CA LYS A 42 -2.30 0.37 11.95
C LYS A 42 -2.73 1.56 11.07
N VAL A 43 -2.47 1.48 9.76
CA VAL A 43 -2.89 2.51 8.79
C VAL A 43 -4.42 2.68 8.91
N PRO A 44 -4.91 3.90 9.19
CA PRO A 44 -6.33 4.12 9.42
C PRO A 44 -7.11 4.09 8.12
N GLY A 45 -8.38 3.70 8.21
CA GLY A 45 -9.29 3.60 7.06
C GLY A 45 -9.49 2.17 6.58
N ASP A 46 -10.36 2.02 5.58
CA ASP A 46 -10.56 0.73 4.91
C ASP A 46 -9.44 0.51 3.89
N PRO A 47 -8.64 -0.57 4.00
CA PRO A 47 -7.51 -0.85 3.10
C PRO A 47 -7.90 -1.00 1.62
N ARG A 48 -9.19 -1.15 1.31
CA ARG A 48 -9.70 -1.18 -0.07
C ARG A 48 -10.09 0.19 -0.61
N ASN A 49 -10.16 1.20 0.25
CA ASN A 49 -10.58 2.57 -0.07
C ASN A 49 -9.45 3.60 0.08
N HIS A 50 -8.20 3.14 0.13
CA HIS A 50 -7.02 3.97 -0.01
C HIS A 50 -5.88 3.19 -0.69
N TYR A 51 -4.85 3.92 -1.09
CA TYR A 51 -3.63 3.41 -1.68
C TYR A 51 -2.44 3.69 -0.75
N ILE A 52 -1.40 2.86 -0.86
CA ILE A 52 -0.10 3.08 -0.22
C ILE A 52 0.94 3.14 -1.34
N PRO A 53 1.10 4.29 -2.01
CA PRO A 53 1.92 4.38 -3.21
C PRO A 53 3.42 4.36 -2.92
N LYS A 54 3.83 4.75 -1.71
CA LYS A 54 5.23 4.84 -1.32
C LYS A 54 5.43 4.56 0.17
N MET A 55 6.53 3.88 0.50
CA MET A 55 7.05 3.74 1.86
C MET A 55 8.57 3.67 1.87
N GLU A 56 9.20 4.20 2.92
CA GLU A 56 10.65 4.18 3.17
C GLU A 56 10.93 4.10 4.67
N TRP A 57 12.15 3.71 5.06
CA TRP A 57 12.62 3.89 6.43
C TRP A 57 12.86 5.37 6.72
N ALA A 58 12.55 5.84 7.93
CA ALA A 58 12.74 7.23 8.33
C ALA A 58 14.20 7.55 8.73
N GLU A 59 15.16 7.07 7.93
CA GLU A 59 16.61 7.11 8.21
C GLU A 59 17.03 6.42 9.53
N ASN A 60 16.16 5.58 10.08
CA ASN A 60 16.39 4.77 11.27
C ASN A 60 15.70 3.41 11.14
N SER A 61 15.92 2.51 12.10
CA SER A 61 15.34 1.14 12.11
C SER A 61 14.08 1.01 12.97
N GLU A 62 13.54 2.11 13.48
CA GLU A 62 12.42 2.14 14.42
C GLU A 62 11.12 2.65 13.78
N GLU A 63 11.23 3.40 12.68
CA GLU A 63 10.10 4.08 12.04
C GLU A 63 10.09 3.92 10.51
N ILE A 64 8.89 3.71 9.97
CA ILE A 64 8.61 3.73 8.53
C ILE A 64 7.82 5.00 8.20
N VAL A 65 8.27 5.74 7.20
CA VAL A 65 7.48 6.80 6.57
C VAL A 65 6.70 6.19 5.40
N LEU A 66 5.40 6.50 5.29
CA LEU A 66 4.55 6.05 4.19
C LEU A 66 3.56 7.12 3.75
N GLN A 67 3.11 7.02 2.52
CA GLN A 67 2.02 7.83 1.98
C GLN A 67 0.72 7.01 1.97
N GLN A 68 -0.39 7.67 2.31
CA GLN A 68 -1.74 7.16 2.17
C GLN A 68 -2.53 8.12 1.27
N LEU A 69 -2.93 7.64 0.10
CA LEU A 69 -3.76 8.40 -0.84
C LEU A 69 -5.18 7.86 -0.82
N ASN A 70 -6.18 8.72 -0.61
CA ASN A 70 -7.58 8.28 -0.61
C ASN A 70 -8.04 7.78 -2.00
N ARG A 71 -9.18 7.06 -2.06
CA ARG A 71 -9.70 6.52 -3.33
C ARG A 71 -9.99 7.57 -4.41
N LEU A 72 -10.36 8.79 -4.01
CA LEU A 72 -10.56 9.92 -4.93
C LEU A 72 -9.24 10.53 -5.44
N GLN A 73 -8.11 10.16 -4.85
CA GLN A 73 -6.77 10.62 -5.22
C GLN A 73 -6.56 12.13 -5.07
N ASN A 74 -7.27 12.78 -4.14
CA ASN A 74 -7.19 14.22 -3.90
C ASN A 74 -6.73 14.56 -2.47
N THR A 75 -6.43 13.56 -1.64
CA THR A 75 -5.92 13.76 -0.28
C THR A 75 -4.78 12.79 -0.02
N ASN A 76 -3.56 13.30 0.05
CA ASN A 76 -2.35 12.57 0.37
C ASN A 76 -1.95 12.81 1.83
N LYS A 77 -1.80 11.74 2.61
CA LYS A 77 -1.31 11.81 3.98
C LYS A 77 0.07 11.17 4.04
N VAL A 78 1.08 11.92 4.48
CA VAL A 78 2.37 11.35 4.87
C VAL A 78 2.27 10.97 6.34
N MET A 79 2.65 9.74 6.65
CA MET A 79 2.48 9.12 7.96
C MET A 79 3.78 8.49 8.43
N LEU A 80 4.02 8.52 9.74
CA LEU A 80 5.17 7.89 10.39
C LEU A 80 4.68 6.77 11.31
N GLY A 81 5.18 5.55 11.09
CA GLY A 81 4.76 4.34 11.78
C GLY A 81 5.87 3.70 12.60
N ASP A 82 5.62 3.45 13.88
CA ASP A 82 6.53 2.75 14.79
C ASP A 82 6.49 1.24 14.52
N VAL A 83 7.65 0.65 14.24
CA VAL A 83 7.76 -0.76 13.83
C VAL A 83 7.64 -1.77 14.96
N ARG A 84 7.68 -1.33 16.22
CA ARG A 84 7.56 -2.22 17.40
C ARG A 84 6.11 -2.34 17.86
N THR A 85 5.35 -1.26 17.74
CA THR A 85 3.97 -1.14 18.25
C THR A 85 2.91 -1.16 17.15
N GLY A 86 3.34 -0.91 15.89
CA GLY A 86 2.47 -0.71 14.74
C GLY A 86 1.65 0.56 14.79
N ARG A 87 1.89 1.45 15.78
CA ARG A 87 1.20 2.74 15.86
C ARG A 87 1.67 3.64 14.75
N ILE A 88 0.76 4.44 14.20
CA ILE A 88 1.06 5.35 13.11
C ILE A 88 0.43 6.71 13.39
N ARG A 89 1.11 7.78 12.98
CA ARG A 89 0.61 9.15 13.08
C ARG A 89 0.80 9.87 11.76
N THR A 90 -0.15 10.74 11.40
CA THR A 90 0.00 11.63 10.25
C THR A 90 0.97 12.75 10.61
N ILE A 91 1.91 13.05 9.71
CA ILE A 91 2.90 14.13 9.86
C ILE A 91 2.71 15.24 8.82
N LEU A 92 2.05 14.94 7.69
CA LEU A 92 1.67 15.90 6.67
C LEU A 92 0.35 15.46 6.02
N THR A 93 -0.49 16.43 5.65
CA THR A 93 -1.67 16.21 4.80
C THR A 93 -1.66 17.25 3.70
N GLU A 94 -1.70 16.78 2.46
CA GLU A 94 -1.84 17.60 1.26
C GLU A 94 -3.20 17.28 0.62
N CYS A 95 -3.91 18.33 0.21
CA CYS A 95 -5.20 18.23 -0.45
C CYS A 95 -5.16 19.02 -1.75
N ASP A 96 -5.86 18.52 -2.75
CA ASP A 96 -6.11 19.23 -4.01
C ASP A 96 -7.62 19.40 -4.21
N GLU A 97 -8.02 20.61 -4.59
CA GLU A 97 -9.39 20.89 -5.03
C GLU A 97 -9.44 20.61 -6.53
N ALA A 98 -9.82 19.38 -6.87
CA ALA A 98 -9.98 18.93 -8.24
C ALA A 98 -10.86 19.86 -9.10
#